data_AF-A0A7X9YJF1-F1
#
_entry.id   AF-A0A7X9YJF1-F1
#
_cell.length_a   1.000
_cell.length_b   1.000
_cell.length_c   1.000
_cell.angle_alpha   90.00
_cell.angle_beta   90.00
_cell.angle_gamma   90.00
#
_symmetry.space_group_name_H-M   'P 1'
#
loop_
_entity.id
_entity.type
_entity.pdbx_description
1 polymer ?
#
loop_
_entity_poly.entity_id
_entity_poly.type
_entity_poly.pdbx_seq_one_letter_code
_entity_poly.pdbx_strand_id
1 'polypeptide(L)'
;MDKPELLESIAAALGVSVNALKDYGVETAGDLMSLLVRLEDSFGIVPSADGSGLSLNPKAPHAPKAAMAIELWAEKRARLENGEIDADEYEDWKALL
;
A
#
# COMPACT_ATOMS: atom_id res chain seq x y z
N MET A 1 3.94 -3.05 -29.05
CA MET A 1 3.21 -2.78 -27.80
C MET A 1 4.28 -2.59 -26.74
N ASP A 2 4.35 -1.40 -26.18
CA ASP A 2 5.33 -1.11 -25.14
C ASP A 2 4.90 -1.75 -23.81
N LYS A 3 5.86 -1.94 -22.89
CA LYS A 3 5.62 -2.61 -21.60
C LYS A 3 4.42 -2.03 -20.80
N PRO A 4 4.18 -0.71 -20.75
CA PRO A 4 3.00 -0.16 -20.08
C PRO A 4 1.68 -0.56 -20.75
N GLU A 5 1.59 -0.47 -22.07
CA GLU A 5 0.41 -0.84 -22.86
C GLU A 5 0.08 -2.34 -22.71
N LEU A 6 1.12 -3.18 -22.60
CA LEU A 6 0.95 -4.62 -22.37
C LEU A 6 0.36 -4.90 -20.98
N LEU A 7 0.85 -4.22 -19.93
CA LEU A 7 0.33 -4.38 -18.57
C LEU A 7 -1.13 -3.92 -18.47
N GLU A 8 -1.48 -2.81 -19.11
CA GLU A 8 -2.87 -2.33 -19.21
C GLU A 8 -3.78 -3.34 -19.91
N SER A 9 -3.33 -3.92 -21.02
CA SER A 9 -4.10 -4.93 -21.75
C SER A 9 -4.31 -6.22 -20.94
N ILE A 10 -3.31 -6.65 -20.17
CA ILE A 10 -3.40 -7.83 -19.29
C ILE A 10 -4.37 -7.55 -18.14
N ALA A 11 -4.23 -6.40 -17.48
CA ALA A 11 -5.10 -6.00 -16.37
C ALA A 11 -6.57 -5.93 -16.80
N ALA A 12 -6.83 -5.33 -17.96
CA ALA A 12 -8.16 -5.26 -18.54
C ALA A 12 -8.75 -6.64 -18.87
N ALA A 13 -7.96 -7.56 -19.43
CA ALA A 13 -8.40 -8.92 -19.75
C ALA A 13 -8.72 -9.74 -18.49
N LEU A 14 -8.03 -9.46 -17.38
CA LEU A 14 -8.24 -10.11 -16.08
C LEU A 14 -9.30 -9.40 -15.21
N GLY A 15 -9.77 -8.21 -15.61
CA GLY A 15 -10.70 -7.42 -14.81
C GLY A 15 -10.11 -6.87 -13.51
N VAL A 16 -8.79 -6.65 -13.47
CA VAL A 16 -8.06 -6.18 -12.27
C VAL A 16 -7.38 -4.83 -12.52
N SER A 17 -6.92 -4.15 -11.47
CA SER A 17 -6.09 -2.96 -11.63
C SER A 17 -4.69 -3.33 -12.15
N VAL A 18 -4.02 -2.42 -12.87
CA VAL A 18 -2.62 -2.62 -13.30
C VAL A 18 -1.70 -2.77 -12.07
N ASN A 19 -2.05 -2.18 -10.94
CA ASN A 19 -1.31 -2.33 -9.69
C ASN A 19 -1.43 -3.74 -9.10
N ALA A 20 -2.54 -4.46 -9.34
CA ALA A 20 -2.68 -5.87 -8.95
C ALA A 20 -1.67 -6.79 -9.66
N LEU A 21 -1.07 -6.33 -10.77
CA LEU A 21 -0.01 -7.07 -11.48
C LEU A 21 1.40 -6.76 -10.95
N LYS A 22 1.54 -5.79 -10.05
CA LYS A 22 2.85 -5.46 -9.46
C LYS A 22 3.18 -6.45 -8.36
N ASP A 23 4.21 -7.23 -8.59
CA ASP A 23 4.88 -7.97 -7.53
C ASP A 23 5.90 -7.06 -6.84
N TYR A 24 5.77 -6.90 -5.53
CA TYR A 24 6.72 -6.14 -4.71
C TYR A 24 7.92 -7.00 -4.26
N GLY A 25 7.91 -8.31 -4.54
CA GLY A 25 9.01 -9.23 -4.28
C GLY A 25 9.31 -9.40 -2.79
N VAL A 26 8.28 -9.33 -1.94
CA VAL A 26 8.41 -9.46 -0.48
C VAL A 26 8.02 -10.87 -0.06
N GLU A 27 8.99 -11.76 0.06
CA GLU A 27 8.78 -13.17 0.43
C GLU A 27 9.30 -13.49 1.84
N THR A 28 10.30 -12.73 2.31
CA THR A 28 10.95 -12.92 3.59
C THR A 28 10.91 -11.66 4.46
N ALA A 29 11.19 -11.83 5.77
CA ALA A 29 11.37 -10.68 6.66
C ALA A 29 12.53 -9.77 6.21
N GLY A 30 13.56 -10.32 5.56
CA GLY A 30 14.66 -9.55 4.98
C GLY A 30 14.20 -8.68 3.81
N ASP A 31 13.31 -9.19 2.97
CA ASP A 31 12.75 -8.43 1.84
C ASP A 31 11.84 -7.31 2.34
N LEU A 32 11.03 -7.60 3.36
CA LEU A 32 10.20 -6.59 4.02
C LEU A 32 11.06 -5.45 4.58
N MET A 33 12.13 -5.78 5.32
CA MET A 33 13.03 -4.76 5.85
C MET A 33 13.74 -3.98 4.75
N SER A 34 14.14 -4.65 3.67
CA SER A 34 14.75 -3.99 2.51
C SER A 34 13.80 -3.01 1.83
N LEU A 35 12.50 -3.34 1.75
CA LEU A 35 11.47 -2.45 1.24
C LEU A 35 11.28 -1.24 2.18
N LEU A 36 11.15 -1.47 3.50
CA LEU A 36 10.94 -0.40 4.47
C LEU A 36 12.08 0.63 4.47
N VAL A 37 13.34 0.17 4.42
CA VAL A 37 14.52 1.05 4.35
C VAL A 37 14.51 1.90 3.07
N ARG A 38 14.06 1.37 1.93
CA ARG A 38 13.92 2.16 0.69
C ARG A 38 12.85 3.25 0.80
N LEU A 39 11.81 3.02 1.60
CA LEU A 39 10.72 3.98 1.79
C LEU A 39 11.05 5.07 2.81
N GLU A 40 12.11 4.89 3.62
CA GLU A 40 12.57 5.83 4.64
C GLU A 40 12.82 7.23 4.07
N ASP A 41 13.68 7.36 3.05
CA ASP A 41 14.05 8.66 2.48
C ASP A 41 12.91 9.33 1.71
N SER A 42 12.13 8.54 0.96
CA SER A 42 11.12 9.07 0.04
C SER A 42 9.80 9.41 0.73
N PHE A 43 9.34 8.53 1.63
CA PHE A 43 8.04 8.62 2.29
C PHE A 43 8.13 8.89 3.79
N GLY A 44 9.33 8.81 4.37
CA GLY A 44 9.55 9.06 5.80
C GLY A 44 9.17 7.88 6.68
N ILE A 45 9.01 6.67 6.15
CA ILE A 45 8.65 5.50 6.96
C ILE A 45 9.84 5.12 7.84
N VAL A 46 9.68 5.22 9.15
CA VAL A 46 10.69 4.88 10.15
C VAL A 46 10.06 4.07 11.28
N PRO A 47 10.81 3.28 12.06
CA PRO A 47 10.29 2.63 13.26
C PRO A 47 9.68 3.66 14.24
N SER A 48 8.63 3.28 14.97
CA SER A 48 8.11 4.08 16.07
C SER A 48 9.14 4.16 17.20
N ALA A 49 9.08 5.23 18.02
CA ALA A 49 10.06 5.46 19.09
C ALA A 49 10.10 4.34 20.15
N ASP A 50 8.98 3.63 20.34
CA ASP A 50 8.85 2.47 21.23
C ASP A 50 9.16 1.13 20.55
N GLY A 51 9.46 1.14 19.25
CA GLY A 51 9.76 -0.05 18.45
C GLY A 51 8.57 -0.98 18.21
N SER A 52 7.34 -0.59 18.56
CA SER A 52 6.15 -1.43 18.40
C SER A 52 5.56 -1.41 16.99
N GLY A 53 5.99 -0.48 16.13
CA GLY A 53 5.47 -0.36 14.78
C GLY A 53 6.24 0.65 13.92
N LEU A 54 5.52 1.28 13.00
CA LEU A 54 6.04 2.27 12.06
C LEU A 54 5.45 3.64 12.36
N SER A 55 6.21 4.68 12.03
CA SER A 55 5.80 6.08 12.07
C SER A 55 6.24 6.81 10.80
N LEU A 56 5.68 8.00 10.58
CA LEU A 56 6.05 8.85 9.45
C LEU A 56 6.86 10.07 9.92
N ASN A 57 8.02 10.27 9.34
CA ASN A 57 8.77 11.52 9.43
C ASN A 57 8.11 12.56 8.50
N PRO A 58 7.44 13.60 9.04
CA PRO A 58 6.68 14.57 8.24
C PRO A 58 7.55 15.44 7.34
N LYS A 59 8.88 15.42 7.51
CA LYS A 59 9.83 16.18 6.70
C LYS A 59 10.17 15.51 5.37
N ALA A 60 9.82 14.24 5.18
CA ALA A 60 10.13 13.55 3.93
C ALA A 60 9.23 14.06 2.79
N PRO A 61 9.73 14.07 1.53
CA PRO A 61 9.05 14.71 0.40
C PRO A 61 7.61 14.23 0.16
N HIS A 62 7.34 12.95 0.41
CA HIS A 62 6.03 12.34 0.17
C HIS A 62 5.25 11.98 1.45
N ALA A 63 5.76 12.36 2.63
CA ALA A 63 5.12 12.03 3.91
C ALA A 63 3.67 12.54 4.04
N PRO A 64 3.30 13.76 3.59
CA PRO A 64 1.91 14.21 3.70
C PRO A 64 0.93 13.34 2.90
N LYS A 65 1.32 12.94 1.69
CA LYS A 65 0.48 12.07 0.84
C LYS A 65 0.41 10.65 1.39
N ALA A 66 1.52 10.14 1.94
CA ALA A 66 1.54 8.85 2.61
C ALA A 66 0.63 8.84 3.85
N ALA A 67 0.68 9.89 4.68
CA ALA A 67 -0.17 10.03 5.86
C ALA A 67 -1.66 9.97 5.50
N MET A 68 -2.09 10.72 4.46
CA MET A 68 -3.48 10.69 3.99
C MET A 68 -3.91 9.29 3.50
N ALA A 69 -3.03 8.58 2.79
CA ALA A 69 -3.33 7.22 2.33
C ALA A 69 -3.45 6.21 3.49
N ILE A 70 -2.58 6.32 4.50
CA ILE A 70 -2.64 5.49 5.71
C ILE A 70 -3.90 5.81 6.52
N GLU A 71 -4.29 7.08 6.63
CA GLU A 71 -5.52 7.50 7.32
C GLU A 71 -6.76 6.90 6.64
N LEU A 72 -6.84 6.97 5.30
CA LEU A 72 -7.91 6.35 4.53
C LEU A 72 -7.95 4.83 4.74
N TRP A 73 -6.79 4.17 4.78
CA TRP A 73 -6.71 2.75 5.06
C TRP A 73 -7.21 2.41 6.48
N ALA A 74 -6.81 3.18 7.48
CA ALA A 74 -7.25 3.02 8.86
C ALA A 74 -8.77 3.19 8.99
N GLU A 75 -9.36 4.19 8.32
CA GLU A 75 -10.82 4.38 8.28
C GLU A 75 -11.51 3.15 7.66
N LYS A 76 -11.03 2.67 6.51
CA LYS A 76 -11.59 1.49 5.85
C LYS A 76 -11.52 0.23 6.72
N ARG A 77 -10.42 0.04 7.45
CA ARG A 77 -10.27 -1.04 8.44
C ARG A 77 -11.26 -0.92 9.58
N ALA A 78 -11.45 0.28 10.14
CA ALA A 78 -12.39 0.50 11.23
C ALA A 78 -13.84 0.20 10.82
N ARG A 79 -14.21 0.56 9.58
CA ARG A 79 -15.53 0.25 8.99
C ARG A 79 -15.76 -1.25 8.79
N LEU A 80 -14.72 -2.01 8.45
CA LEU A 80 -14.81 -3.47 8.40
C LEU A 80 -14.99 -4.05 9.81
N GLU A 81 -14.18 -3.58 10.76
CA GLU A 81 -14.18 -4.08 12.14
C GLU A 81 -15.48 -3.79 12.89
N ASN A 82 -16.17 -2.69 12.56
CA ASN A 82 -17.46 -2.32 13.16
C ASN A 82 -18.69 -2.84 12.38
N GLY A 83 -18.48 -3.51 11.24
CA GLY A 83 -19.53 -4.09 10.41
C GLY A 83 -20.28 -3.11 9.49
N GLU A 84 -19.76 -1.89 9.29
CA GLU A 84 -20.29 -0.94 8.30
C GLU A 84 -20.02 -1.36 6.85
N ILE A 85 -18.94 -2.12 6.62
CA ILE A 85 -18.68 -2.80 5.34
C ILE A 85 -18.38 -4.27 5.60
N ASP A 86 -18.70 -5.11 4.63
CA ASP A 86 -18.34 -6.52 4.68
C ASP A 86 -16.93 -6.81 4.13
N ALA A 87 -16.54 -8.08 4.18
CA ALA A 87 -15.23 -8.52 3.70
C ALA A 87 -15.07 -8.33 2.19
N ASP A 88 -16.12 -8.53 1.41
CA ASP A 88 -16.08 -8.43 -0.06
C ASP A 88 -15.91 -6.96 -0.47
N GLU A 89 -16.64 -6.04 0.17
CA GLU A 89 -16.47 -4.59 -0.02
C GLU A 89 -15.05 -4.10 0.34
N TYR A 90 -14.41 -4.72 1.34
CA TYR A 90 -13.03 -4.42 1.70
C TYR A 90 -12.02 -4.99 0.70
N GLU A 91 -12.24 -6.18 0.16
CA GLU A 91 -11.44 -6.75 -0.94
C GLU A 91 -11.55 -5.91 -2.22
N ASP A 92 -12.77 -5.50 -2.60
CA ASP A 92 -13.01 -4.62 -3.74
C ASP A 92 -12.27 -3.29 -3.59
N TRP A 93 -12.28 -2.70 -2.39
CA TRP A 93 -11.51 -1.49 -2.12
C TRP A 93 -9.99 -1.71 -2.27
N LYS A 94 -9.45 -2.83 -1.76
CA LYS A 94 -8.02 -3.14 -1.93
C LYS A 94 -7.64 -3.32 -3.40
N ALA A 95 -8.54 -3.87 -4.23
CA ALA A 95 -8.30 -4.05 -5.66
C ALA A 95 -8.22 -2.72 -6.44
N LEU A 96 -8.73 -1.60 -5.88
CA LEU A 96 -8.64 -0.26 -6.47
C LEU A 96 -7.31 0.47 -6.20
N LEU A 97 -6.49 -0.04 -5.27
CA LEU A 97 -5.19 0.53 -4.91
C LEU A 97 -4.10 0.16 -5.91
#